data_AF-G4ZHY7-F1
#
_entry.id   AF-G4ZHY7-F1
#
_cell.length_a   1.000
_cell.length_b   1.000
_cell.length_c   1.000
_cell.angle_alpha   90.00
_cell.angle_beta   90.00
_cell.angle_gamma   90.00
#
_symmetry.space_group_name_H-M   'P 1'
#
loop_
_entity.id
_entity.type
_entity.pdbx_description
1 polymer ?
#
loop_
_entity_poly.entity_id
_entity_poly.type
_entity_poly.pdbx_seq_one_letter_code
_entity_poly.pdbx_strand_id
1 'polypeptide(L)'
;MGKSSTRNVAAEQEFSKLEHLLEQTADEIASCLKVLKTNLAEYDSRNGLLFANTSKSFMRSDIRAAKDVASELRHVADQISKSDAPSEWEITATRSKINAVFDALGQLKKTARAYDRKDKSKGIAGILGNALTGNNDSASDTVEAVVKRTLHDNFKGFSALKHQVLVAEESLSPSFAERVMDTVSSMTSSLKGEAEFAPEGIAKKSMSV
;
A
#
# COMPACT_ATOMS: atom_id res chain seq x y z
N MET A 1 40.05 23.19 -1.82
CA MET A 1 39.71 21.75 -1.62
C MET A 1 38.38 21.52 -0.85
N GLY A 2 37.37 22.41 -0.93
CA GLY A 2 36.21 22.36 -0.01
C GLY A 2 34.88 21.80 -0.53
N LYS A 3 34.78 21.39 -1.81
CA LYS A 3 33.49 21.00 -2.44
C LYS A 3 33.08 19.55 -2.18
N SER A 4 34.04 18.65 -1.97
CA SER A 4 33.77 17.22 -1.70
C SER A 4 33.34 16.96 -0.26
N SER A 5 33.96 17.64 0.71
CA SER A 5 33.64 17.48 2.14
C SER A 5 32.24 18.00 2.49
N THR A 6 31.81 19.12 1.92
CA THR A 6 30.46 19.67 2.11
C THR A 6 29.38 18.81 1.46
N ARG A 7 29.67 18.21 0.29
CA ARG A 7 28.76 17.29 -0.40
C ARG A 7 28.56 15.99 0.40
N ASN A 8 29.62 15.50 1.04
CA ASN A 8 29.55 14.32 1.89
C ASN A 8 28.70 14.56 3.15
N VAL A 9 28.90 15.69 3.83
CA VAL A 9 28.08 16.08 5.00
C VAL A 9 26.59 16.24 4.64
N ALA A 10 26.28 16.79 3.46
CA ALA A 10 24.90 16.89 3.00
C ALA A 10 24.30 15.51 2.70
N ALA A 11 25.04 14.61 2.06
CA ALA A 11 24.59 13.25 1.81
C ALA A 11 24.36 12.46 3.10
N GLU A 12 25.28 12.55 4.07
CA GLU A 12 25.12 11.93 5.40
C GLU A 12 23.82 12.39 6.08
N GLN A 13 23.52 13.69 6.07
CA GLN A 13 22.28 14.22 6.64
C GLN A 13 21.02 13.68 5.94
N GLU A 14 21.03 13.58 4.61
CA GLU A 14 19.89 13.05 3.86
C GLU A 14 19.70 11.54 4.08
N PHE A 15 20.79 10.79 4.31
CA PHE A 15 20.75 9.37 4.66
C PHE A 15 20.27 9.13 6.09
N SER A 16 20.66 9.95 7.06
CA SER A 16 20.10 9.88 8.43
C SER A 16 18.59 10.16 8.45
N LYS A 17 18.12 11.12 7.64
CA LYS A 17 16.68 11.35 7.47
C LYS A 17 15.98 10.17 6.79
N LEU A 18 16.63 9.57 5.79
CA LEU A 18 16.11 8.40 5.09
C LEU A 18 15.98 7.19 6.04
N GLU A 19 17.01 6.91 6.83
CA GLU A 19 16.99 5.89 7.89
C GLU A 19 15.78 6.08 8.80
N HIS A 20 15.64 7.29 9.37
CA HIS A 20 14.54 7.57 10.29
C HIS A 20 13.16 7.37 9.64
N LEU A 21 12.98 7.83 8.40
CA LEU A 21 11.72 7.62 7.68
C LEU A 21 11.46 6.15 7.34
N LEU A 22 12.50 5.35 7.09
CA LEU A 22 12.36 3.91 6.87
C LEU A 22 11.90 3.20 8.13
N GLU A 23 12.50 3.49 9.28
CA GLU A 23 12.08 2.96 10.57
C GLU A 23 10.64 3.36 10.90
N GLN A 24 10.33 4.65 10.78
CA GLN A 24 8.99 5.16 11.03
C GLN A 24 7.96 4.48 10.11
N THR A 25 8.27 4.35 8.81
CA THR A 25 7.36 3.70 7.85
C THR A 25 7.16 2.22 8.19
N ALA A 26 8.23 1.51 8.58
CA ALA A 26 8.13 0.11 8.99
C ALA A 26 7.22 -0.05 10.23
N ASP A 27 7.35 0.83 11.21
CA ASP A 27 6.53 0.82 12.43
C ASP A 27 5.07 1.23 12.16
N GLU A 28 4.83 2.22 11.30
CA GLU A 28 3.50 2.58 10.81
C GLU A 28 2.82 1.38 10.13
N ILE A 29 3.53 0.66 9.25
CA ILE A 29 2.98 -0.55 8.58
C ILE A 29 2.66 -1.63 9.61
N ALA A 30 3.59 -1.92 10.52
CA ALA A 30 3.38 -2.96 11.54
C ALA A 30 2.17 -2.66 12.43
N SER A 31 2.02 -1.39 12.83
CA SER A 31 0.86 -0.91 13.60
C SER A 31 -0.43 -0.98 12.78
N CYS A 32 -0.41 -0.50 11.54
CA CYS A 32 -1.55 -0.56 10.62
C CYS A 32 -2.04 -2.00 10.40
N LEU A 33 -1.12 -2.94 10.19
CA LEU A 33 -1.47 -4.36 10.01
C LEU A 33 -2.04 -4.98 11.29
N LYS A 34 -1.60 -4.52 12.47
CA LYS A 34 -2.18 -4.92 13.75
C LYS A 34 -3.62 -4.43 13.87
N VAL A 35 -3.88 -3.16 13.56
CA VAL A 35 -5.22 -2.57 13.52
C VAL A 35 -6.10 -3.31 12.51
N LEU A 36 -5.57 -3.62 11.32
CA LEU A 36 -6.30 -4.36 10.29
C LEU A 36 -6.78 -5.73 10.81
N LYS A 37 -5.92 -6.48 11.50
CA LYS A 37 -6.31 -7.78 12.07
C LYS A 37 -7.44 -7.66 13.09
N THR A 38 -7.50 -6.55 13.83
CA THR A 38 -8.59 -6.26 14.77
C THR A 38 -9.86 -5.89 14.00
N ASN A 39 -9.79 -4.99 13.03
CA ASN A 39 -10.94 -4.58 12.21
C ASN A 39 -11.56 -5.75 11.45
N LEU A 40 -10.74 -6.68 10.94
CA LEU A 40 -11.23 -7.90 10.30
C LEU A 40 -11.94 -8.83 11.30
N ALA A 41 -11.45 -8.92 12.55
CA ALA A 41 -12.12 -9.70 13.59
C ALA A 41 -13.47 -9.09 13.98
N GLU A 42 -13.55 -7.76 14.04
CA GLU A 42 -14.80 -7.05 14.28
C GLU A 42 -15.78 -7.23 13.12
N TYR A 43 -15.30 -7.11 11.87
CA TYR A 43 -16.08 -7.41 10.68
C TYR A 43 -16.65 -8.84 10.73
N ASP A 44 -15.81 -9.82 11.03
CA ASP A 44 -16.21 -11.22 11.15
C ASP A 44 -17.30 -11.39 12.22
N SER A 45 -17.15 -10.72 13.37
CA SER A 45 -18.11 -10.78 14.48
C SER A 45 -19.46 -10.15 14.10
N ARG A 46 -19.46 -8.99 13.43
CA ARG A 46 -20.67 -8.28 12.96
C ARG A 46 -21.44 -9.10 11.92
N ASN A 47 -20.73 -9.86 11.10
CA ASN A 47 -21.30 -10.69 10.04
C ASN A 47 -21.57 -12.15 10.48
N GLY A 48 -21.44 -12.47 11.78
CA GLY A 48 -21.71 -13.82 12.30
C GLY A 48 -20.72 -14.90 11.86
N LEU A 49 -19.55 -14.51 11.35
CA LEU A 49 -18.51 -15.40 10.84
C LEU A 49 -17.61 -15.88 11.99
N LEU A 50 -18.05 -16.89 12.73
CA LEU A 50 -17.41 -17.30 13.98
C LEU A 50 -16.43 -18.49 13.87
N PHE A 51 -16.55 -19.33 12.83
CA PHE A 51 -15.84 -20.64 12.80
C PHE A 51 -15.10 -20.96 11.50
N ALA A 52 -15.70 -20.74 10.32
CA ALA A 52 -15.10 -21.12 9.03
C ALA A 52 -15.21 -19.99 8.01
N ASN A 53 -14.21 -19.90 7.11
CA ASN A 53 -14.11 -18.89 6.05
C ASN A 53 -14.17 -17.44 6.56
N THR A 54 -13.57 -17.13 7.70
CA THR A 54 -13.54 -15.76 8.22
C THR A 54 -12.57 -14.89 7.42
N SER A 55 -12.87 -13.60 7.27
CA SER A 55 -12.01 -12.65 6.53
C SER A 55 -10.61 -12.58 7.15
N LYS A 56 -10.53 -12.60 8.48
CA LYS A 56 -9.26 -12.62 9.22
C LYS A 56 -8.41 -13.84 8.91
N SER A 57 -9.03 -15.03 8.81
CA SER A 57 -8.30 -16.26 8.49
C SER A 57 -7.86 -16.29 7.03
N PHE A 58 -8.71 -15.81 6.11
CA PHE A 58 -8.44 -15.75 4.68
C PHE A 58 -7.26 -14.82 4.34
N MET A 59 -7.19 -13.67 4.99
CA MET A 59 -6.14 -12.68 4.77
C MET A 59 -4.86 -12.91 5.59
N ARG A 60 -4.82 -13.93 6.45
CA ARG A 60 -3.74 -14.12 7.44
C ARG A 60 -2.36 -14.22 6.79
N SER A 61 -2.25 -14.92 5.67
CA SER A 61 -0.99 -15.13 4.95
C SER A 61 -0.44 -13.80 4.41
N ASP A 62 -1.28 -13.04 3.73
CA ASP A 62 -0.87 -11.76 3.12
C ASP A 62 -0.54 -10.71 4.17
N ILE A 63 -1.27 -10.69 5.29
CA ILE A 63 -0.95 -9.82 6.43
C ILE A 63 0.42 -10.17 7.01
N ARG A 64 0.76 -11.47 7.06
CA ARG A 64 2.09 -11.90 7.51
C ARG A 64 3.16 -11.49 6.51
N ALA A 65 2.96 -11.74 5.22
CA ALA A 65 3.90 -11.34 4.17
C ALA A 65 4.17 -9.83 4.20
N ALA A 66 3.14 -9.00 4.30
CA ALA A 66 3.30 -7.54 4.41
C ALA A 66 4.08 -7.13 5.66
N LYS A 67 3.89 -7.83 6.78
CA LYS A 67 4.65 -7.59 8.02
C LYS A 67 6.12 -8.02 7.88
N ASP A 68 6.37 -9.15 7.23
CA ASP A 68 7.72 -9.66 7.00
C ASP A 68 8.51 -8.66 6.13
N VAL A 69 7.91 -8.16 5.04
CA VAL A 69 8.53 -7.12 4.19
C VAL A 69 8.72 -5.78 4.94
N ALA A 70 7.80 -5.39 5.82
CA ALA A 70 8.00 -4.22 6.68
C ALA A 70 9.21 -4.38 7.62
N SER A 71 9.45 -5.61 8.10
CA SER A 71 10.62 -5.92 8.93
C SER A 71 11.92 -5.87 8.11
N GLU A 72 11.87 -6.25 6.84
CA GLU A 72 12.98 -6.07 5.90
C GLU A 72 13.26 -4.58 5.61
N LEU A 73 12.22 -3.74 5.55
CA LEU A 73 12.40 -2.28 5.41
C LEU A 73 13.17 -1.71 6.60
N ARG A 74 12.83 -2.14 7.81
CA ARG A 74 13.57 -1.78 9.03
C ARG A 74 15.01 -2.29 9.01
N HIS A 75 15.23 -3.50 8.51
CA HIS A 75 16.59 -4.02 8.33
C HIS A 75 17.43 -3.13 7.37
N VAL A 76 16.84 -2.61 6.30
CA VAL A 76 17.56 -1.68 5.42
C VAL A 76 17.90 -0.37 6.14
N ALA A 77 17.01 0.14 7.00
CA ALA A 77 17.33 1.29 7.86
C ALA A 77 18.53 1.01 8.77
N ASP A 78 18.54 -0.14 9.44
CA ASP A 78 19.66 -0.59 10.28
C ASP A 78 20.97 -0.78 9.51
N GLN A 79 20.89 -1.06 8.20
CA GLN A 79 22.06 -1.17 7.34
C GLN A 79 22.63 0.19 6.96
N ILE A 80 21.76 1.17 6.67
CA ILE A 80 22.15 2.55 6.40
C ILE A 80 22.82 3.16 7.63
N SER A 81 22.27 2.92 8.82
CA SER A 81 22.80 3.47 10.07
C SER A 81 24.18 2.93 10.46
N LYS A 82 24.52 1.73 10.00
CA LYS A 82 25.81 1.06 10.23
C LYS A 82 26.83 1.27 9.13
N SER A 83 26.44 1.93 8.04
CA SER A 83 27.32 2.16 6.91
C SER A 83 28.28 3.30 7.20
N ASP A 84 29.55 3.12 6.84
CA ASP A 84 30.59 4.14 7.05
C ASP A 84 30.45 5.34 6.10
N ALA A 85 29.72 5.18 4.99
CA ALA A 85 29.48 6.24 4.02
C ALA A 85 28.21 6.01 3.18
N PRO A 86 27.46 7.08 2.84
CA PRO A 86 26.33 7.01 1.93
C PRO A 86 26.69 6.36 0.58
N SER A 87 25.85 5.46 0.10
CA SER A 87 26.16 4.63 -1.07
C SER A 87 24.95 4.28 -1.95
N GLU A 88 25.23 3.98 -3.21
CA GLU A 88 24.19 3.68 -4.22
C GLU A 88 23.46 2.35 -3.94
N TRP A 89 24.14 1.38 -3.30
CA TRP A 89 23.53 0.09 -2.99
C TRP A 89 22.44 0.24 -1.92
N GLU A 90 22.58 1.15 -0.96
CA GLU A 90 21.57 1.45 0.06
C GLU A 90 20.30 2.04 -0.55
N ILE A 91 20.45 2.97 -1.51
CA ILE A 91 19.32 3.53 -2.25
C ILE A 91 18.62 2.45 -3.08
N THR A 92 19.39 1.61 -3.74
CA THR A 92 18.86 0.50 -4.55
C THR A 92 18.12 -0.52 -3.68
N ALA A 93 18.69 -0.90 -2.54
CA ALA A 93 18.06 -1.78 -1.57
C ALA A 93 16.77 -1.16 -1.01
N THR A 94 16.83 0.12 -0.61
CA THR A 94 15.69 0.89 -0.12
C THR A 94 14.53 0.89 -1.12
N ARG A 95 14.81 1.20 -2.39
CA ARG A 95 13.81 1.18 -3.46
C ARG A 95 13.18 -0.19 -3.65
N SER A 96 14.01 -1.22 -3.72
CA SER A 96 13.55 -2.60 -3.87
C SER A 96 12.58 -2.97 -2.75
N LYS A 97 12.90 -2.62 -1.49
CA LYS A 97 12.04 -2.92 -0.34
C LYS A 97 10.78 -2.06 -0.29
N ILE A 98 10.85 -0.77 -0.61
CA ILE A 98 9.65 0.08 -0.74
C ILE A 98 8.69 -0.50 -1.79
N ASN A 99 9.19 -0.94 -2.94
CA ASN A 99 8.37 -1.57 -3.97
C ASN A 99 7.75 -2.88 -3.47
N ALA A 100 8.52 -3.73 -2.78
CA ALA A 100 8.02 -4.95 -2.19
C ALA A 100 6.90 -4.69 -1.16
N VAL A 101 7.04 -3.64 -0.33
CA VAL A 101 5.98 -3.21 0.60
C VAL A 101 4.73 -2.80 -0.18
N PHE A 102 4.91 -1.99 -1.22
CA PHE A 102 3.80 -1.52 -2.04
C PHE A 102 3.03 -2.68 -2.67
N ASP A 103 3.75 -3.65 -3.24
CA ASP A 103 3.17 -4.84 -3.84
C ASP A 103 2.44 -5.69 -2.81
N ALA A 104 3.03 -5.90 -1.62
CA ALA A 104 2.39 -6.66 -0.54
C ALA A 104 1.09 -6.00 -0.05
N LEU A 105 1.06 -4.68 0.11
CA LEU A 105 -0.14 -3.93 0.46
C LEU A 105 -1.17 -3.93 -0.68
N GLY A 106 -0.71 -3.94 -1.93
CA GLY A 106 -1.56 -4.12 -3.11
C GLY A 106 -2.19 -5.52 -3.16
N GLN A 107 -1.46 -6.56 -2.80
CA GLN A 107 -1.98 -7.92 -2.70
C GLN A 107 -3.04 -8.04 -1.60
N LEU A 108 -2.87 -7.37 -0.45
CA LEU A 108 -3.92 -7.32 0.58
C LEU A 108 -5.25 -6.81 0.01
N LYS A 109 -5.23 -5.73 -0.78
CA LYS A 109 -6.43 -5.20 -1.44
C LYS A 109 -7.04 -6.20 -2.43
N LYS A 110 -6.20 -6.86 -3.24
CA LYS A 110 -6.64 -7.87 -4.21
C LYS A 110 -7.27 -9.08 -3.52
N THR A 111 -6.66 -9.59 -2.46
CA THR A 111 -7.17 -10.72 -1.68
C THR A 111 -8.48 -10.37 -0.98
N ALA A 112 -8.59 -9.17 -0.41
CA ALA A 112 -9.85 -8.68 0.16
C ALA A 112 -10.99 -8.67 -0.86
N ARG A 113 -10.72 -8.13 -2.06
CA ARG A 113 -11.69 -8.13 -3.16
C ARG A 113 -12.06 -9.56 -3.62
N ALA A 114 -11.10 -10.48 -3.63
CA ALA A 114 -11.35 -11.88 -3.95
C ALA A 114 -12.25 -12.56 -2.90
N TYR A 115 -12.06 -12.23 -1.62
CA TYR A 115 -12.92 -12.67 -0.54
C TYR A 115 -14.36 -12.17 -0.72
N ASP A 116 -14.53 -10.87 -0.96
CA ASP A 116 -15.86 -10.26 -1.15
C ASP A 116 -16.60 -10.88 -2.35
N ARG A 117 -15.87 -11.21 -3.43
CA ARG A 117 -16.44 -11.92 -4.59
C ARG A 117 -16.89 -13.34 -4.27
N LYS A 118 -16.11 -14.08 -3.45
CA LYS A 118 -16.43 -15.45 -3.05
C LYS A 118 -17.68 -15.51 -2.17
N ASP A 119 -17.92 -14.48 -1.36
CA ASP A 119 -19.11 -14.44 -0.52
C ASP A 119 -20.38 -14.08 -1.31
N LYS A 120 -20.25 -13.15 -2.28
CA LYS A 120 -21.33 -12.76 -3.20
C LYS A 120 -21.71 -13.83 -4.22
N SER A 121 -20.84 -14.80 -4.50
CA SER A 121 -21.06 -15.82 -5.54
C SER A 121 -21.83 -17.07 -5.08
N LYS A 122 -22.37 -17.11 -3.85
CA LYS A 122 -23.18 -18.21 -3.30
C LYS A 122 -24.60 -18.37 -3.92
N GLY A 123 -24.78 -18.05 -5.20
CA GLY A 123 -25.99 -18.34 -6.00
C GLY A 123 -27.24 -17.49 -5.69
N ILE A 124 -28.41 -17.98 -6.10
CA ILE A 124 -29.74 -17.32 -6.00
C ILE A 124 -30.05 -16.82 -4.57
N ALA A 125 -29.48 -17.44 -3.53
CA ALA A 125 -29.58 -16.99 -2.15
C ALA A 125 -28.89 -15.63 -1.87
N GLY A 126 -27.77 -15.33 -2.55
CA GLY A 126 -27.11 -14.02 -2.47
C GLY A 126 -27.88 -12.92 -3.23
N ILE A 127 -28.56 -13.29 -4.31
CA ILE A 127 -29.44 -12.37 -5.07
C ILE A 127 -30.71 -12.05 -4.26
N LEU A 128 -31.33 -13.06 -3.62
CA LEU A 128 -32.50 -12.86 -2.75
C LEU A 128 -32.15 -12.12 -1.45
N GLY A 129 -30.98 -12.38 -0.85
CA GLY A 129 -30.51 -11.66 0.32
C GLY A 129 -30.33 -10.15 0.07
N ASN A 130 -29.79 -9.79 -1.09
CA ASN A 130 -29.65 -8.39 -1.51
C ASN A 130 -30.98 -7.74 -1.92
N ALA A 131 -31.94 -8.50 -2.46
CA ALA A 131 -33.26 -7.99 -2.84
C ALA A 131 -34.21 -7.79 -1.63
N LEU A 132 -34.06 -8.59 -0.58
CA LEU A 132 -34.83 -8.45 0.67
C LEU A 132 -34.22 -7.41 1.63
N THR A 133 -32.92 -7.16 1.52
CA THR A 133 -32.21 -6.14 2.29
C THR A 133 -32.05 -4.91 1.40
N GLY A 134 -33.13 -4.14 1.23
CA GLY A 134 -33.22 -2.96 0.36
C GLY A 134 -32.33 -1.76 0.73
N ASN A 135 -31.07 -1.99 1.11
CA ASN A 135 -30.12 -0.96 1.48
C ASN A 135 -28.95 -0.94 0.48
N ASN A 136 -28.94 0.07 -0.38
CA ASN A 136 -27.83 0.44 -1.26
C ASN A 136 -26.61 1.03 -0.52
N ASP A 137 -26.40 0.70 0.76
CA ASP A 137 -25.33 1.24 1.62
C ASP A 137 -24.15 0.27 1.84
N SER A 138 -24.17 -0.91 1.20
CA SER A 138 -23.21 -2.00 1.45
C SER A 138 -21.79 -1.80 0.88
N ALA A 139 -21.43 -0.60 0.42
CA ALA A 139 -20.05 -0.30 0.01
C ALA A 139 -19.10 -0.14 1.22
N SER A 140 -19.64 0.20 2.40
CA SER A 140 -18.85 0.35 3.63
C SER A 140 -18.67 -0.95 4.42
N ASP A 141 -19.36 -2.02 4.04
CA ASP A 141 -19.43 -3.27 4.80
C ASP A 141 -18.83 -4.44 4.01
N THR A 142 -17.75 -4.18 3.26
CA THR A 142 -16.96 -5.21 2.59
C THR A 142 -15.57 -5.31 3.19
N VAL A 143 -14.92 -6.47 3.03
CA VAL A 143 -13.56 -6.67 3.50
C VAL A 143 -12.59 -5.75 2.75
N GLU A 144 -12.81 -5.54 1.45
CA GLU A 144 -12.04 -4.58 0.66
C GLU A 144 -12.15 -3.15 1.22
N ALA A 145 -13.34 -2.72 1.64
CA ALA A 145 -13.54 -1.40 2.24
C ALA A 145 -12.83 -1.29 3.59
N VAL A 146 -12.91 -2.32 4.45
CA VAL A 146 -12.18 -2.39 5.73
C VAL A 146 -10.68 -2.26 5.51
N VAL A 147 -10.13 -2.99 4.53
CA VAL A 147 -8.70 -2.93 4.18
C VAL A 147 -8.31 -1.55 3.65
N LYS A 148 -9.03 -1.02 2.67
CA LYS A 148 -8.75 0.30 2.08
C LYS A 148 -8.79 1.40 3.13
N ARG A 149 -9.81 1.41 3.99
CA ARG A 149 -9.97 2.39 5.07
C ARG A 149 -8.87 2.27 6.10
N THR A 150 -8.57 1.05 6.56
CA THR A 150 -7.52 0.84 7.55
C THR A 150 -6.16 1.32 7.04
N LEU A 151 -5.81 0.97 5.80
CA LEU A 151 -4.57 1.42 5.17
C LEU A 151 -4.55 2.95 5.02
N HIS A 152 -5.62 3.56 4.53
CA HIS A 152 -5.69 5.01 4.34
C HIS A 152 -5.56 5.79 5.67
N ASP A 153 -6.21 5.32 6.73
CA ASP A 153 -6.28 6.04 8.00
C ASP A 153 -4.98 5.92 8.82
N ASN A 154 -4.26 4.80 8.66
CA ASN A 154 -3.09 4.46 9.48
C ASN A 154 -1.76 4.54 8.71
N PHE A 155 -1.77 4.82 7.41
CA PHE A 155 -0.56 4.87 6.59
C PHE A 155 -0.46 6.15 5.77
N LYS A 156 0.49 7.01 6.14
CA LYS A 156 0.74 8.29 5.46
C LYS A 156 2.20 8.48 5.03
N GLY A 157 3.13 7.67 5.55
CA GLY A 157 4.57 7.84 5.33
C GLY A 157 5.07 7.63 3.90
N PHE A 158 4.30 7.01 3.00
CA PHE A 158 4.85 6.59 1.68
C PHE A 158 5.24 7.73 0.74
N SER A 159 4.49 8.84 0.75
CA SER A 159 4.83 10.00 -0.08
C SER A 159 6.10 10.68 0.41
N ALA A 160 6.21 10.87 1.72
CA ALA A 160 7.39 11.43 2.38
C ALA A 160 8.62 10.53 2.16
N LEU A 161 8.47 9.21 2.34
CA LEU A 161 9.55 8.26 2.14
C LEU A 161 10.03 8.23 0.68
N LYS A 162 9.11 8.21 -0.29
CA LYS A 162 9.47 8.28 -1.72
C LYS A 162 10.23 9.57 -2.03
N HIS A 163 9.76 10.70 -1.53
CA HIS A 163 10.44 11.98 -1.72
C HIS A 163 11.84 11.95 -1.10
N GLN A 164 12.00 11.43 0.12
CA GLN A 164 13.30 11.37 0.78
C GLN A 164 14.29 10.47 0.04
N VAL A 165 13.85 9.35 -0.54
CA VAL A 165 14.70 8.51 -1.39
C VAL A 165 15.23 9.29 -2.59
N LEU A 166 14.42 10.15 -3.20
CA LEU A 166 14.86 11.02 -4.31
C LEU A 166 15.89 12.05 -3.84
N VAL A 167 15.64 12.72 -2.71
CA VAL A 167 16.56 13.72 -2.17
C VAL A 167 17.89 13.10 -1.76
N ALA A 168 17.86 11.94 -1.09
CA ALA A 168 19.06 11.19 -0.71
C ALA A 168 19.86 10.75 -1.96
N GLU A 169 19.17 10.38 -3.03
CA GLU A 169 19.79 10.03 -4.30
C GLU A 169 20.47 11.21 -5.01
N GLU A 170 19.77 12.36 -5.10
CA GLU A 170 20.31 13.59 -5.70
C GLU A 170 21.56 14.08 -4.95
N SER A 171 21.62 13.84 -3.63
CA SER A 171 22.78 14.16 -2.81
C SER A 171 24.02 13.35 -3.20
N LEU A 172 23.85 12.09 -3.64
CA LEU A 172 24.92 11.22 -4.11
C LEU A 172 25.41 11.58 -5.51
N SER A 173 24.51 11.58 -6.52
CA SER A 173 24.88 11.93 -7.90
C SER A 173 23.68 12.40 -8.75
N PRO A 174 23.78 13.55 -9.44
CA PRO A 174 22.72 14.04 -10.33
C PRO A 174 22.46 13.13 -11.54
N SER A 175 23.44 12.33 -11.96
CA SER A 175 23.32 11.42 -13.12
C SER A 175 22.44 10.20 -12.85
N PHE A 176 22.08 9.93 -11.60
CA PHE A 176 21.20 8.82 -11.22
C PHE A 176 19.73 9.24 -11.26
N ALA A 177 19.41 10.50 -10.92
CA ALA A 177 18.07 11.09 -10.99
C ALA A 177 17.41 11.06 -12.38
N GLU A 178 18.20 11.02 -13.46
CA GLU A 178 17.69 10.96 -14.85
C GLU A 178 17.05 9.61 -15.19
N ARG A 179 17.47 8.51 -14.52
CA ARG A 179 16.85 7.18 -14.66
C ARG A 179 15.55 7.01 -13.85
N VAL A 180 15.17 8.02 -13.06
CA VAL A 180 14.23 7.89 -11.94
C VAL A 180 12.87 8.49 -12.22
N MET A 181 12.79 9.53 -13.07
CA MET A 181 11.51 10.14 -13.47
C MET A 181 10.58 9.15 -14.20
N ASP A 182 11.15 8.17 -14.92
CA ASP A 182 10.38 7.20 -15.69
C ASP A 182 9.63 6.17 -14.83
N THR A 183 10.13 5.86 -13.63
CA THR A 183 9.50 4.86 -12.75
C THR A 183 8.51 5.48 -11.76
N VAL A 184 8.77 6.70 -11.26
CA VAL A 184 7.94 7.34 -10.23
C VAL A 184 6.60 7.84 -10.78
N SER A 185 6.57 8.32 -12.03
CA SER A 185 5.36 8.80 -12.69
C SER A 185 4.31 7.70 -12.95
N SER A 186 4.73 6.44 -13.09
CA SER A 186 3.82 5.31 -13.29
C SER A 186 3.13 4.84 -11.98
N MET A 187 3.75 5.12 -10.83
CA MET A 187 3.28 4.66 -9.52
C MET A 187 2.22 5.58 -8.89
N THR A 188 2.26 6.88 -9.18
CA THR A 188 1.29 7.86 -8.66
C THR A 188 -0.05 7.77 -9.38
N SER A 189 -0.05 7.46 -10.68
CA SER A 189 -1.27 7.21 -11.46
C SER A 189 -1.99 5.92 -11.03
N SER A 190 -1.25 4.86 -10.70
CA SER A 190 -1.81 3.58 -10.24
C SER A 190 -2.48 3.64 -8.85
N LEU A 191 -2.20 4.67 -8.06
CA LEU A 191 -2.84 4.92 -6.76
C LEU A 191 -4.05 5.87 -6.85
N LYS A 192 -4.12 6.70 -7.90
CA LYS A 192 -5.16 7.71 -8.09
C LYS A 192 -6.26 7.26 -9.06
N GLY A 193 -6.00 6.24 -9.88
CA GLY A 193 -6.95 5.72 -10.87
C GLY A 193 -7.94 4.69 -10.30
N GLU A 194 -9.06 5.17 -9.77
CA GLU A 194 -10.40 4.58 -9.93
C GLU A 194 -11.44 5.62 -9.48
N ALA A 195 -11.52 6.70 -10.24
CA ALA A 195 -12.66 7.61 -10.24
C ALA A 195 -13.10 7.80 -11.69
N GLU A 196 -13.83 6.83 -12.22
CA GLU A 196 -14.70 7.04 -13.38
C GLU A 196 -15.98 6.23 -13.17
N PHE A 197 -16.86 6.76 -12.31
CA PHE A 197 -18.29 6.59 -12.50
C PHE A 197 -18.74 7.71 -13.44
N ALA A 198 -19.08 7.36 -14.67
CA ALA A 198 -19.99 8.15 -15.50
C ALA A 198 -21.01 7.19 -16.15
N PRO A 199 -22.30 7.58 -16.19
CA PRO A 199 -23.42 6.66 -16.36
C PRO A 199 -23.66 6.31 -17.83
N GLU A 200 -24.14 5.08 -18.06
CA GLU A 200 -24.65 4.62 -19.35
C GLU A 200 -25.80 5.54 -19.84
N GLY A 201 -25.49 6.38 -20.83
CA GLY A 201 -26.45 7.18 -21.56
C GLY A 201 -27.17 6.35 -22.63
N ILE A 202 -28.36 5.89 -22.28
CA ILE A 202 -29.58 5.68 -23.09
C ILE A 202 -29.37 5.54 -24.61
N ALA A 203 -29.63 4.32 -25.10
CA ALA A 203 -29.81 3.98 -26.51
C ALA A 203 -30.87 4.89 -27.20
N LYS A 204 -30.47 5.59 -28.25
CA LYS A 204 -31.39 6.14 -29.25
C LYS A 204 -31.50 5.17 -30.42
N LYS A 205 -32.64 4.50 -30.48
CA LYS A 205 -33.16 3.77 -31.63
C LYS A 205 -33.45 4.77 -32.76
N SER A 206 -32.66 4.74 -33.83
CA SER A 206 -32.99 5.42 -35.08
C SER A 206 -33.63 4.40 -36.02
N MET A 207 -34.95 4.54 -36.20
CA MET A 207 -35.67 4.01 -37.36
C MET A 207 -35.17 4.75 -38.62
N SER A 208 -34.77 4.00 -39.65
CA SER A 208 -34.82 4.50 -41.02
C SER A 208 -36.11 4.01 -41.65
N VAL A 209 -36.85 4.97 -42.22
CA VAL A 209 -37.97 4.78 -43.16
C VAL A 209 -37.42 4.43 -44.52
#